data_AF-A0A136NSG6-F1
#
_entry.id   AF-A0A136NSG6-F1
#
_cell.length_a   1.000
_cell.length_b   1.000
_cell.length_c   1.000
_cell.angle_alpha   90.00
_cell.angle_beta   90.00
_cell.angle_gamma   90.00
#
_symmetry.space_group_name_H-M   'P 1'
#
loop_
_entity.id
_entity.type
_entity.pdbx_description
1 polymer ?
#
loop_
_entity_poly.entity_id
_entity_poly.type
_entity_poly.pdbx_seq_one_letter_code
_entity_poly.pdbx_strand_id
1 'polypeptide(L)'
;MLEAKWEIDTEQGKGWSYTDSSLSMFSDIKTNPLEEKLIDYLSNHIRTNGEIYEFSLRNGFLPKHTNEVFYNLQNSGRLSVISLKGEKVRKGAFYIAYKYYKEESNKVKFKLI
;
A
#
# COMPACT_ATOMS: atom_id res chain seq x y z
N MET A 1 -26.90 21.48 32.02
CA MET A 1 -26.40 20.16 31.56
C MET A 1 -26.42 20.19 30.04
N LEU A 2 -25.26 20.31 29.39
CA LEU A 2 -25.17 20.17 27.93
C LEU A 2 -24.74 18.73 27.63
N GLU A 3 -25.67 17.93 27.13
CA GLU A 3 -25.36 16.60 26.61
C GLU A 3 -24.74 16.74 25.22
N ALA A 4 -23.41 16.77 25.16
CA ALA A 4 -22.69 16.63 23.91
C ALA A 4 -22.84 15.18 23.43
N LYS A 5 -23.77 14.94 22.49
CA LYS A 5 -23.80 13.70 21.71
C LYS A 5 -22.60 13.73 20.78
N TRP A 6 -21.54 13.02 21.15
CA TRP A 6 -20.45 12.72 20.23
C TRP A 6 -21.02 11.79 19.17
N GLU A 7 -21.21 12.28 17.95
CA GLU A 7 -21.45 11.41 16.80
C GLU A 7 -20.22 10.51 16.68
N ILE A 8 -20.42 9.21 16.93
CA ILE A 8 -19.39 8.21 16.73
C ILE A 8 -19.19 8.13 15.21
N ASP A 9 -18.02 8.56 14.75
CA ASP A 9 -17.59 8.37 13.36
C ASP A 9 -17.65 6.86 13.03
N THR A 10 -18.54 6.49 12.11
CA THR A 10 -18.77 5.10 11.69
C THR A 10 -17.90 4.68 10.50
N GLU A 11 -17.16 5.62 9.92
CA GLU A 11 -16.33 5.40 8.73
C GLU A 11 -14.91 4.94 9.12
N GLN A 12 -14.35 5.54 10.18
CA GLN A 12 -12.97 5.28 10.63
C GLN A 12 -12.94 4.26 11.78
N GLY A 13 -12.72 2.98 11.46
CA GLY A 13 -12.64 1.92 12.46
C GLY A 13 -12.90 0.50 11.95
N LYS A 14 -13.29 0.35 10.68
CA LYS A 14 -13.37 -0.97 10.04
C LYS A 14 -11.95 -1.51 9.92
N GLY A 15 -11.64 -2.56 10.69
CA GLY A 15 -10.35 -3.24 10.64
C GLY A 15 -9.95 -3.55 9.20
N TRP A 16 -8.64 -3.52 8.94
CA TRP A 16 -8.12 -3.81 7.61
C TRP A 16 -8.47 -5.24 7.19
N SER A 17 -9.20 -5.35 6.06
CA SER A 17 -9.50 -6.61 5.41
C SER A 17 -9.08 -6.50 3.95
N TYR A 18 -8.04 -7.24 3.59
CA TYR A 18 -7.61 -7.37 2.20
C TYR A 18 -7.78 -8.83 1.82
N THR A 19 -8.96 -9.15 1.29
CA THR A 19 -9.18 -10.44 0.64
C THR A 19 -8.59 -10.37 -0.75
N ASP A 20 -7.64 -11.25 -1.06
CA ASP A 20 -7.40 -11.62 -2.45
C ASP A 20 -8.76 -11.96 -3.05
N SER A 21 -9.01 -11.46 -4.26
CA SER A 21 -10.23 -11.71 -5.03
C SER A 21 -10.30 -13.18 -5.50
N SER A 22 -10.12 -14.12 -4.58
CA SER A 22 -10.33 -15.53 -4.79
C SER A 22 -11.82 -15.77 -4.96
N LEU A 23 -12.25 -15.66 -6.22
CA LEU A 23 -13.32 -16.47 -6.83
C LEU A 23 -14.59 -16.69 -5.98
N SER A 24 -15.12 -15.66 -5.34
CA SER A 24 -16.55 -15.66 -5.04
C SER A 24 -17.27 -15.12 -6.26
N MET A 25 -18.01 -15.98 -6.95
CA MET A 25 -18.80 -15.66 -8.16
C MET A 25 -19.84 -14.54 -7.90
N PHE A 26 -20.05 -14.17 -6.64
CA PHE A 26 -21.01 -13.17 -6.17
C PHE A 26 -20.39 -12.09 -5.26
N SER A 27 -19.06 -11.98 -5.16
CA SER A 27 -18.45 -10.85 -4.45
C SER A 27 -18.38 -9.65 -5.38
N ASP A 28 -19.05 -8.54 -5.01
CA ASP A 28 -18.73 -7.23 -5.56
C ASP A 28 -17.21 -7.04 -5.53
N ILE A 29 -16.64 -6.58 -6.64
CA ILE A 29 -15.22 -6.20 -6.72
C ILE A 29 -15.08 -4.96 -5.83
N LYS A 30 -14.97 -5.16 -4.52
CA LYS A 30 -14.61 -4.11 -3.58
C LYS A 30 -13.12 -3.88 -3.76
N THR A 31 -12.77 -3.01 -4.69
CA THR A 31 -11.41 -2.50 -4.81
C THR A 31 -11.02 -1.87 -3.47
N ASN A 32 -9.83 -2.23 -2.99
CA ASN A 32 -9.35 -1.70 -1.73
C ASN A 32 -8.98 -0.23 -1.93
N PRO A 33 -9.49 0.71 -1.10
CA PRO A 33 -9.18 2.13 -1.24
C PRO A 33 -7.67 2.42 -1.20
N LEU A 34 -6.87 1.61 -0.48
CA LEU A 34 -5.41 1.76 -0.49
C LEU A 34 -4.79 1.35 -1.84
N GLU A 35 -5.30 0.31 -2.47
CA GLU A 35 -4.79 -0.17 -3.75
C GLU A 35 -5.03 0.86 -4.86
N GLU A 36 -6.23 1.41 -4.96
CA GLU A 36 -6.56 2.46 -5.93
C GLU A 36 -5.65 3.68 -5.75
N LYS A 37 -5.52 4.15 -4.50
CA LYS A 37 -4.65 5.26 -4.13
C LYS A 37 -3.18 4.99 -4.48
N LEU A 38 -2.68 3.77 -4.24
CA LEU A 38 -1.30 3.40 -4.58
C LEU A 38 -1.07 3.31 -6.09
N ILE A 39 -2.03 2.77 -6.84
CA ILE A 39 -1.95 2.69 -8.30
C ILE A 39 -1.91 4.10 -8.89
N ASP A 40 -2.80 4.99 -8.45
CA ASP A 40 -2.80 6.40 -8.90
C ASP A 40 -1.46 7.09 -8.56
N TYR A 41 -0.96 6.87 -7.34
CA TYR A 41 0.31 7.44 -6.89
C TYR A 41 1.52 6.96 -7.71
N LEU A 42 1.52 5.68 -8.12
CA LEU A 42 2.57 5.05 -8.92
C LEU A 42 2.44 5.29 -10.44
N SER A 43 1.25 5.65 -10.92
CA SER A 43 0.99 5.89 -12.35
C SER A 43 1.73 7.12 -12.88
N ASN A 44 1.92 8.12 -12.02
CA ASN A 44 2.51 9.39 -12.40
C ASN A 44 4.04 9.33 -12.48
N HIS A 45 4.70 8.64 -11.54
CA HIS A 45 6.17 8.64 -11.41
C HIS A 45 6.68 7.35 -10.76
N ILE A 46 7.94 7.00 -11.03
CA ILE A 46 8.64 5.94 -10.29
C ILE A 46 8.88 6.42 -8.86
N ARG A 47 8.47 5.63 -7.87
CA ARG A 47 8.56 5.97 -6.45
C ARG A 47 9.57 5.12 -5.70
N THR A 48 10.12 5.65 -4.62
CA THR A 48 11.03 4.93 -3.72
C THR A 48 10.33 4.36 -2.50
N ASN A 49 10.99 3.46 -1.76
CA ASN A 49 10.41 2.89 -0.52
C ASN A 49 10.14 3.93 0.55
N GLY A 50 10.93 4.99 0.62
CA GLY A 50 10.68 6.10 1.54
C GLY A 50 9.39 6.84 1.20
N GLU A 51 9.20 7.18 -0.08
CA GLU A 51 7.97 7.85 -0.54
C GLU A 51 6.73 7.00 -0.32
N ILE A 52 6.79 5.69 -0.58
CA ILE A 52 5.66 4.78 -0.35
C ILE A 52 5.35 4.64 1.14
N TYR A 53 6.38 4.60 1.99
CA TYR A 53 6.19 4.56 3.44
C TYR A 53 5.46 5.82 3.94
N GLU A 54 5.92 7.00 3.52
CA GLU A 54 5.30 8.27 3.89
C GLU A 54 3.87 8.36 3.35
N PHE A 55 3.64 7.97 2.09
CA PHE A 55 2.33 7.94 1.46
C PHE A 55 1.33 7.07 2.25
N SER A 56 1.78 5.90 2.71
CA SER A 56 0.95 4.97 3.48
C SER A 56 0.47 5.62 4.78
N LEU A 57 1.38 6.25 5.52
CA LEU A 57 1.06 6.94 6.78
C LEU A 57 0.17 8.16 6.57
N ARG A 58 0.44 8.99 5.54
CA ARG A 58 -0.39 10.16 5.21
C ARG A 58 -1.82 9.79 4.86
N ASN A 59 -2.04 8.58 4.33
CA ASN A 59 -3.36 8.06 4.02
C ASN A 59 -4.01 7.26 5.18
N GLY A 60 -3.36 7.18 6.34
CA GLY A 60 -3.89 6.48 7.51
C GLY A 60 -3.72 4.96 7.49
N PHE A 61 -2.86 4.42 6.60
CA PHE A 61 -2.63 2.98 6.49
C PHE A 61 -1.31 2.56 7.12
N LEU A 62 -1.30 1.35 7.69
CA LEU A 62 -0.10 0.75 8.22
C LEU A 62 0.80 0.24 7.08
N PRO A 63 2.14 0.28 7.23
CA PRO A 63 3.07 -0.29 6.25
C PRO A 63 2.77 -1.75 5.90
N LYS A 64 2.22 -2.51 6.86
CA LYS A 64 1.79 -3.90 6.65
C LYS A 64 0.74 -4.01 5.54
N HIS A 65 -0.25 -3.11 5.53
CA HIS A 65 -1.32 -3.06 4.53
C HIS A 65 -0.74 -2.78 3.14
N THR A 66 0.17 -1.83 3.05
CA THR A 66 0.87 -1.50 1.80
C THR A 66 1.70 -2.69 1.28
N ASN A 67 2.39 -3.41 2.18
CA ASN A 67 3.13 -4.62 1.80
C ASN A 67 2.20 -5.72 1.26
N GLU A 68 1.02 -5.91 1.84
CA GLU A 68 0.02 -6.87 1.35
C GLU A 68 -0.49 -6.49 -0.05
N VAL A 69 -0.85 -5.22 -0.26
CA VAL A 69 -1.26 -4.72 -1.59
C VAL A 69 -0.15 -4.92 -2.62
N PHE A 70 1.08 -4.53 -2.29
CA PHE A 70 2.22 -4.67 -3.20
C PHE A 70 2.57 -6.12 -3.51
N TYR A 71 2.39 -7.03 -2.54
CA TYR A 71 2.55 -8.46 -2.77
C TYR A 71 1.58 -8.96 -3.83
N ASN A 72 0.32 -8.53 -3.77
CA ASN A 72 -0.71 -8.94 -4.73
C ASN A 72 -0.53 -8.27 -6.10
N LEU A 73 -0.12 -7.01 -6.14
CA LEU A 73 0.26 -6.34 -7.39
C LEU A 73 1.48 -7.00 -8.05
N GLN A 74 2.44 -7.47 -7.26
CA GLN A 74 3.60 -8.21 -7.78
C GLN A 74 3.21 -9.62 -8.24
N ASN A 75 2.28 -10.30 -7.55
CA ASN A 75 1.76 -11.61 -7.94
C ASN A 75 0.97 -11.56 -9.25
N SER A 76 0.17 -10.51 -9.44
CA SER A 76 -0.60 -10.27 -10.66
C SER A 76 0.25 -9.74 -11.83
N GLY A 77 1.56 -9.53 -11.62
CA GLY A 77 2.47 -9.03 -12.66
C GLY A 77 2.30 -7.55 -12.99
N ARG A 78 1.58 -6.78 -12.16
CA ARG A 78 1.30 -5.35 -12.36
C ARG A 78 2.35 -4.43 -11.75
N LEU A 79 3.24 -4.96 -10.90
CA LEU A 79 4.26 -4.17 -10.20
C LEU A 79 5.67 -4.75 -10.40
N SER A 80 6.58 -3.92 -10.89
CA SER A 80 8.02 -4.18 -10.93
C SER A 80 8.73 -3.48 -9.79
N VAL A 81 9.62 -4.21 -9.12
CA VAL A 81 10.48 -3.68 -8.05
C VAL A 81 11.95 -3.86 -8.45
N ILE A 82 12.68 -2.76 -8.54
CA ILE A 82 14.10 -2.73 -8.90
C ILE A 82 14.91 -2.08 -7.79
N SER A 83 16.14 -2.52 -7.58
CA SER A 83 17.07 -1.85 -6.66
C SER A 83 17.52 -0.51 -7.24
N LEU A 84 18.13 0.34 -6.42
CA LEU A 84 18.76 1.58 -6.91
C LEU A 84 19.80 1.34 -8.02
N LYS A 85 20.44 0.16 -8.03
CA LYS A 85 21.41 -0.26 -9.05
C LYS A 85 20.77 -0.84 -10.31
N GLY A 86 19.44 -0.95 -10.36
CA GLY A 86 18.70 -1.53 -11.48
C GLY A 86 18.58 -3.07 -11.43
N GLU A 87 19.05 -3.70 -10.36
CA GLU A 87 18.95 -5.15 -10.19
C GLU A 87 17.53 -5.56 -9.78
N LYS A 88 17.06 -6.71 -10.26
CA LYS A 88 15.78 -7.28 -9.81
C LYS A 88 15.90 -7.69 -8.34
N VAL A 89 14.96 -7.22 -7.53
CA VAL A 89 14.91 -7.57 -6.11
C VAL A 89 14.12 -8.87 -5.93
N ARG A 90 14.44 -9.65 -4.89
CA ARG A 90 13.64 -10.82 -4.49
C ARG A 90 12.16 -10.44 -4.33
N LYS A 91 11.26 -11.36 -4.67
CA LYS A 91 9.81 -11.19 -4.49
C LYS A 91 9.47 -10.86 -3.03
N GLY A 92 8.60 -9.89 -2.80
CA GLY A 92 8.17 -9.43 -1.47
C GLY A 92 9.16 -8.52 -0.72
N ALA A 93 10.30 -8.16 -1.30
CA ALA A 93 11.26 -7.26 -0.65
C ALA A 93 10.99 -5.79 -0.99
N PHE A 94 10.02 -5.20 -0.30
CA PHE A 94 9.59 -3.82 -0.52
C PHE A 94 10.28 -2.80 0.38
N TYR A 95 10.82 -3.22 1.54
CA TYR A 95 11.52 -2.34 2.48
C TYR A 95 10.66 -1.14 2.94
N ILE A 96 9.35 -1.34 3.11
CA ILE A 96 8.40 -0.33 3.58
C ILE A 96 8.25 -0.50 5.09
N ALA A 97 9.17 0.09 5.86
CA ALA A 97 9.13 0.14 7.32
C ALA A 97 9.93 1.35 7.83
N TYR A 98 9.66 1.79 9.07
CA TYR A 98 10.30 2.96 9.65
C TYR A 98 11.83 2.91 9.61
N LYS A 99 12.41 1.73 9.91
CA LYS A 99 13.86 1.51 9.84
C LYS A 99 14.43 1.91 8.46
N TYR A 100 13.80 1.41 7.40
CA TYR A 100 14.25 1.68 6.03
C TYR A 100 13.92 3.10 5.59
N TYR A 101 12.81 3.67 6.04
CA TYR A 101 12.53 5.10 5.80
C TYR A 101 13.63 5.99 6.39
N LYS A 102 14.09 5.68 7.60
CA LYS A 102 15.11 6.48 8.30
C LYS A 102 16.53 6.28 7.75
N GLU A 103 16.90 5.05 7.44
CA GLU A 103 18.29 4.68 7.08
C GLU A 103 18.52 4.55 5.57
N GLU A 104 17.51 4.08 4.82
CA GLU A 104 17.65 3.64 3.43
C GLU A 104 16.39 3.96 2.60
N SER A 105 15.98 5.23 2.57
CA SER A 105 14.72 5.66 1.94
C SER A 105 14.66 5.48 0.42
N ASN A 106 15.82 5.27 -0.22
CA ASN A 106 15.96 5.10 -1.68
C ASN A 106 16.49 3.72 -2.07
N LYS A 107 16.26 2.69 -1.26
CA LYS A 107 16.79 1.34 -1.49
C LYS A 107 16.22 0.66 -2.73
N VAL A 108 14.91 0.81 -2.93
CA VAL A 108 14.18 0.19 -4.04
C VAL A 108 13.27 1.21 -4.72
N LYS A 109 12.99 0.96 -5.99
CA LYS A 109 12.08 1.74 -6.84
C LYS A 109 10.93 0.87 -7.31
N PHE A 110 9.75 1.45 -7.29
CA PHE A 110 8.49 0.83 -7.68
C PHE A 110 8.02 1.42 -9.01
N LYS A 111 7.64 0.55 -9.95
CA LYS A 111 7.12 0.93 -11.25
C LYS A 111 5.97 -0.01 -11.62
N LEU A 112 4.84 0.55 -12.06
CA LEU A 112 3.76 -0.23 -12.65
C LEU A 112 4.17 -0.76 -14.04
N ILE A 113 3.75 -1.99 -14.35
CA ILE A 113 4.00 -2.66 -15.64
C ILE A 113 2.74 -2.56 -16.51
#